data_AF-A0A6L7JQZ2-F1
#
_entry.id   AF-A0A6L7JQZ2-F1
#
_cell.length_a   1.000
_cell.length_b   1.000
_cell.length_c   1.000
_cell.angle_alpha   90.00
_cell.angle_beta   90.00
_cell.angle_gamma   90.00
#
_symmetry.space_group_name_H-M   'P 1'
#
loop_
_entity.id
_entity.type
_entity.pdbx_description
1 polymer ?
#
loop_
_entity_poly.entity_id
_entity_poly.type
_entity_poly.pdbx_seq_one_letter_code
_entity_poly.pdbx_strand_id
1 'polypeptide(L)'
;LSCLRRIARGIEVNDETLSLSVIEESVEGPGHFLGHSQTMELMESEYVYPQIANRQNPDDWKEAGALDSWEHATLKAKKILNNYYPQYIDPKLDSVIRRSFPVHLQSN
;
A
#
# COMPACT_ATOMS: atom_id res chain seq x y z
N LEU A 1 -6.07 0.33 6.49
CA LEU A 1 -7.32 0.74 5.80
C LEU A 1 -7.47 0.13 4.40
N SER A 2 -6.39 -0.13 3.66
CA SER A 2 -6.44 -0.74 2.31
C SER A 2 -7.12 -2.11 2.27
N CYS A 3 -6.79 -3.03 3.18
CA CYS A 3 -7.38 -4.37 3.18
C CYS A 3 -8.90 -4.37 3.40
N LEU A 4 -9.40 -3.53 4.33
CA LEU A 4 -10.85 -3.40 4.56
C LEU A 4 -11.58 -2.85 3.33
N ARG A 5 -10.99 -1.87 2.64
CA ARG A 5 -11.55 -1.33 1.38
C ARG A 5 -11.57 -2.39 0.27
N ARG A 6 -10.51 -3.21 0.17
CA ARG A 6 -10.47 -4.33 -0.79
C ARG A 6 -11.53 -5.39 -0.48
N ILE A 7 -11.72 -5.73 0.79
CA ILE A 7 -12.78 -6.67 1.22
C ILE A 7 -14.15 -6.09 0.87
N ALA A 8 -14.38 -4.80 1.14
CA ALA A 8 -15.65 -4.14 0.86
C ALA A 8 -16.02 -4.06 -0.63
N ARG A 9 -15.04 -4.12 -1.55
CA ARG A 9 -15.30 -4.23 -3.01
C ARG A 9 -16.04 -5.53 -3.37
N GLY A 10 -15.89 -6.59 -2.57
CA GLY A 10 -16.45 -7.90 -2.86
C GLY A 10 -15.62 -8.72 -3.84
N ILE A 11 -16.26 -9.75 -4.42
CA ILE A 11 -15.69 -10.63 -5.43
C ILE A 11 -16.43 -10.37 -6.74
N GLU A 12 -15.68 -9.95 -7.76
CA GLU A 12 -16.20 -9.74 -9.10
C GLU A 12 -16.29 -11.07 -9.84
N VAL A 13 -17.47 -11.42 -10.36
CA VAL A 13 -17.72 -12.69 -11.03
C VAL A 13 -18.19 -12.43 -12.46
N ASN A 14 -17.33 -12.72 -13.42
CA ASN A 14 -17.58 -12.68 -14.86
C ASN A 14 -16.66 -13.70 -15.56
N ASP A 15 -16.80 -13.85 -16.87
CA ASP A 15 -16.04 -14.85 -17.64
C ASP A 15 -14.52 -14.65 -17.54
N GLU A 16 -14.06 -13.39 -17.44
CA GLU A 16 -12.65 -13.06 -17.29
C GLU A 16 -12.12 -13.41 -15.88
N THR A 17 -12.85 -13.02 -14.83
CA THR A 17 -12.46 -13.24 -13.42
C THR A 17 -12.64 -14.69 -12.96
N LEU A 18 -13.41 -15.50 -13.69
CA LEU A 18 -13.43 -16.95 -13.51
C LEU A 18 -12.14 -17.63 -14.02
N SER A 19 -11.46 -17.01 -15.01
CA SER A 19 -10.12 -17.40 -15.45
C SER A 19 -9.99 -18.86 -15.90
N LEU A 20 -11.05 -19.43 -16.50
CA LEU A 20 -11.10 -20.85 -16.87
C LEU A 20 -10.00 -21.25 -17.86
N SER A 21 -9.73 -20.41 -18.87
CA SER A 21 -8.66 -20.67 -19.83
C SER A 21 -7.27 -20.68 -19.19
N VAL A 22 -7.04 -19.82 -18.20
CA VAL A 22 -5.78 -19.72 -17.47
C VAL A 22 -5.58 -20.93 -16.56
N ILE A 23 -6.67 -21.46 -15.98
CA ILE A 23 -6.66 -22.71 -15.23
C ILE A 23 -6.28 -23.88 -16.14
N GLU A 24 -6.91 -23.99 -17.31
CA GLU A 24 -6.60 -25.02 -18.30
C GLU A 24 -5.12 -24.95 -18.74
N GLU A 25 -4.65 -23.77 -19.15
CA GLU A 25 -3.25 -23.56 -19.54
C GLU A 25 -2.26 -23.91 -18.42
N SER A 26 -2.59 -23.60 -17.17
CA SER A 26 -1.73 -23.91 -16.04
C SER A 26 -1.65 -25.41 -15.76
N VAL A 27 -2.74 -26.16 -15.99
CA VAL A 27 -2.78 -27.63 -15.83
C VAL A 27 -2.03 -28.32 -16.95
N GLU A 28 -2.20 -27.87 -18.20
CA GLU A 28 -1.54 -28.46 -19.36
C GLU A 28 -0.07 -28.03 -19.52
N GLY A 29 0.29 -26.88 -18.94
CA GLY A 29 1.57 -26.24 -19.11
C GLY A 29 2.45 -26.26 -17.84
N PRO A 30 2.89 -25.09 -17.32
CA PRO A 30 3.91 -25.01 -16.26
C PRO A 30 3.54 -25.63 -14.90
N GLY A 31 2.27 -25.97 -14.67
CA GLY A 31 1.79 -26.43 -13.37
C GLY A 31 1.61 -25.32 -12.33
N HIS A 32 1.72 -24.05 -12.72
CA HIS A 32 1.53 -22.90 -11.82
C HIS A 32 1.09 -21.63 -12.56
N PHE A 33 0.50 -20.68 -11.82
CA PHE A 33 -0.02 -19.42 -12.37
C PHE A 33 1.00 -18.26 -12.38
N LEU A 34 2.14 -18.40 -11.70
CA LEU A 34 3.03 -17.27 -11.36
C LEU A 34 3.60 -16.51 -12.56
N GLY A 35 3.81 -17.18 -13.69
CA GLY A 35 4.35 -16.56 -14.91
C GLY A 35 3.30 -16.08 -15.90
N HIS A 36 2.01 -16.32 -15.63
CA HIS A 36 0.94 -15.99 -16.55
C HIS A 36 0.65 -14.48 -16.53
N SER A 37 0.41 -13.87 -17.70
CA SER A 37 0.19 -12.42 -17.83
C SER A 37 -0.96 -11.93 -16.95
N GLN A 38 -2.08 -12.66 -16.94
CA GLN A 38 -3.23 -12.36 -16.08
C GLN A 38 -2.87 -12.30 -14.59
N THR A 39 -1.98 -13.17 -14.11
CA THR A 39 -1.52 -13.15 -12.71
C THR A 39 -0.78 -11.86 -12.41
N MET A 40 0.09 -11.41 -13.32
CA MET A 40 0.84 -10.16 -13.16
C MET A 40 -0.10 -8.94 -13.12
N GLU A 41 -1.08 -8.89 -14.02
CA GLU A 41 -2.09 -7.80 -14.05
C GLU A 41 -2.94 -7.76 -12.76
N LEU A 42 -3.33 -8.92 -12.24
CA LEU A 42 -4.10 -9.03 -11.01
C LEU A 42 -3.26 -8.71 -9.76
N MET A 43 -1.95 -8.94 -9.79
CA MET A 43 -1.08 -8.58 -8.66
C MET A 43 -0.98 -7.07 -8.44
N GLU A 44 -1.22 -6.25 -9.46
CA GLU A 44 -1.22 -4.79 -9.35
C GLU A 44 -2.56 -4.23 -8.83
N SER A 45 -3.66 -4.94 -9.08
CA SER A 45 -5.03 -4.47 -8.83
C SER A 45 -5.73 -5.17 -7.66
N GLU A 46 -5.56 -6.48 -7.54
CA GLU A 46 -6.25 -7.33 -6.58
C GLU A 46 -5.41 -7.70 -5.36
N TYR A 47 -4.08 -7.61 -5.47
CA TYR A 47 -3.16 -7.92 -4.39
C TYR A 47 -2.72 -6.68 -3.62
N VAL A 48 -3.07 -6.61 -2.33
CA VAL A 48 -2.66 -5.49 -1.47
C VAL A 48 -1.30 -5.81 -0.84
N TYR A 49 -0.26 -5.10 -1.28
CA TYR A 49 1.01 -5.07 -0.56
C TYR A 49 0.88 -4.21 0.70
N PRO A 50 0.94 -4.80 1.91
CA PRO A 50 0.75 -4.05 3.14
C PRO A 50 1.94 -3.13 3.38
N GLN A 51 1.67 -1.91 3.81
CA GLN A 51 2.73 -0.92 4.03
C GLN A 51 3.50 -1.11 5.36
N ILE A 52 2.95 -1.89 6.30
CA ILE A 52 3.52 -2.08 7.64
C ILE A 52 3.84 -3.54 7.91
N ALA A 53 2.97 -4.47 7.50
CA ALA A 53 3.18 -5.89 7.76
C ALA A 53 4.37 -6.42 6.97
N ASN A 54 5.25 -7.15 7.65
CA ASN A 54 6.43 -7.76 7.06
C ASN A 54 6.09 -9.18 6.55
N ARG A 55 6.53 -9.52 5.34
CA ARG A 55 6.35 -10.85 4.72
C ARG A 55 7.67 -11.56 4.40
N GLN A 56 8.78 -11.06 4.93
CA GLN A 56 10.08 -11.71 4.82
C GLN A 56 10.04 -13.06 5.52
N ASN A 57 10.91 -13.97 5.08
CA ASN A 57 11.13 -15.19 5.83
C ASN A 57 11.74 -14.85 7.21
N PRO A 58 11.66 -15.75 8.20
CA PRO A 58 12.12 -15.46 9.56
C PRO A 58 13.59 -15.10 9.69
N ASP A 59 14.46 -15.61 8.81
CA ASP A 59 15.90 -15.35 8.88
C ASP A 59 16.23 -13.97 8.30
N ASP A 60 15.69 -13.63 7.14
CA ASP A 60 15.79 -12.28 6.55
C ASP A 60 15.23 -11.21 7.50
N TRP A 61 14.11 -11.49 8.18
CA TRP A 61 13.52 -10.55 9.16
C TRP A 61 14.46 -10.32 10.35
N LYS A 62 15.11 -11.38 10.85
CA LYS A 62 16.11 -11.26 11.93
C LYS A 62 17.31 -10.45 11.48
N GLU A 63 17.83 -10.73 10.29
CA GLU A 63 18.97 -9.99 9.72
C GLU A 63 18.63 -8.51 9.47
N ALA A 64 17.38 -8.21 9.12
CA ALA A 64 16.86 -6.85 8.95
C ALA A 64 16.58 -6.11 10.28
N GLY A 65 16.95 -6.69 11.43
CA GLY A 65 16.84 -6.07 12.76
C GLY A 65 15.61 -6.47 13.57
N ALA A 66 14.83 -7.45 13.11
CA ALA A 66 13.76 -8.09 13.86
C ALA A 66 12.70 -7.12 14.44
N LEU A 67 12.41 -6.03 13.72
CA LEU A 67 11.47 -5.03 14.22
C LEU A 67 10.05 -5.59 14.30
N ASP A 68 9.37 -5.25 15.39
CA ASP A 68 7.96 -5.51 15.50
C ASP A 68 7.12 -4.49 14.69
N SER A 69 5.80 -4.71 14.64
CA SER A 69 4.90 -3.85 13.87
C SER A 69 4.79 -2.43 14.43
N TRP A 70 4.92 -2.25 15.74
CA TRP A 70 4.85 -0.94 16.41
C TRP A 70 6.11 -0.12 16.16
N GLU A 71 7.27 -0.74 16.25
CA GLU A 71 8.55 -0.13 15.93
C GLU A 71 8.59 0.32 14.47
N HIS A 72 8.19 -0.56 13.56
CA HIS A 72 8.13 -0.22 12.13
C HIS A 72 7.14 0.93 11.85
N ALA A 73 5.95 0.90 12.46
CA ALA A 73 4.98 1.99 12.35
C ALA A 73 5.52 3.32 12.91
N THR A 74 6.24 3.28 14.03
CA THR A 74 6.85 4.46 14.66
C THR A 74 7.92 5.08 13.77
N LEU A 75 8.79 4.26 13.19
CA LEU A 75 9.81 4.72 12.25
C LEU A 75 9.18 5.38 11.03
N LYS A 76 8.13 4.76 10.47
CA LYS A 76 7.40 5.33 9.34
C LYS A 76 6.75 6.67 9.67
N ALA A 77 6.10 6.78 10.83
CA ALA A 77 5.47 8.02 11.28
C ALA A 77 6.51 9.15 11.40
N LYS A 78 7.64 8.89 12.06
CA LYS A 78 8.75 9.86 12.17
C LYS A 78 9.28 10.26 10.78
N LYS A 79 9.45 9.31 9.87
CA LYS A 79 9.90 9.61 8.49
C LYS A 79 8.92 10.53 7.76
N ILE A 80 7.61 10.31 7.88
CA ILE A 80 6.60 11.16 7.24
C ILE A 80 6.64 12.57 7.85
N LEU A 81 6.63 12.68 9.18
CA LEU A 81 6.62 13.96 9.88
C LEU A 81 7.86 14.82 9.60
N ASN A 82 9.00 14.18 9.31
CA ASN A 82 10.27 14.87 9.04
C ASN A 82 10.47 15.26 7.58
N ASN A 83 9.75 14.63 6.63
CA ASN A 83 10.07 14.77 5.20
C ASN A 83 8.88 15.15 4.31
N TYR A 84 7.65 15.12 4.82
CA TYR A 84 6.45 15.36 4.01
C TYR A 84 5.75 16.65 4.44
N TYR A 85 5.94 17.69 3.63
CA TYR A 85 5.41 19.03 3.86
C TYR A 85 4.58 19.50 2.65
N PRO A 86 3.40 18.92 2.42
CA PRO A 86 2.56 19.27 1.29
C PRO A 86 1.96 20.67 1.45
N GLN A 87 1.88 21.41 0.34
CA GLN A 87 1.22 22.71 0.30
C GLN A 87 -0.21 22.55 -0.24
N TYR A 88 -1.14 22.21 0.66
CA TYR A 88 -2.56 22.04 0.30
C TYR A 88 -3.37 23.33 0.36
N ILE A 89 -2.88 24.33 1.09
CA ILE A 89 -3.60 25.59 1.33
C ILE A 89 -3.00 26.66 0.41
N ASP A 90 -3.87 27.38 -0.28
CA ASP A 90 -3.47 28.54 -1.08
C ASP A 90 -2.71 29.56 -0.21
N PRO A 91 -1.56 30.10 -0.66
CA PRO A 91 -0.75 31.03 0.14
C PRO A 91 -1.49 32.27 0.65
N LYS A 92 -2.49 32.76 -0.11
CA LYS A 92 -3.29 33.92 0.32
C LYS A 92 -4.22 33.53 1.47
N LEU A 93 -4.83 32.34 1.40
CA LEU A 93 -5.68 31.82 2.46
C LEU A 93 -4.87 31.51 3.73
N ASP A 94 -3.69 30.89 3.59
CA ASP A 94 -2.79 30.64 4.71
C ASP A 94 -2.40 31.94 5.43
N SER A 95 -2.10 32.99 4.66
CA SER A 95 -1.81 34.33 5.19
C SER A 95 -2.97 34.93 5.99
N VAL A 96 -4.22 34.71 5.56
CA VAL A 96 -5.40 35.17 6.31
C VAL A 96 -5.53 34.41 7.62
N ILE A 97 -5.41 33.07 7.59
CA ILE A 97 -5.54 32.20 8.76
C ILE A 97 -4.48 32.58 9.82
N ARG A 98 -3.23 32.76 9.42
CA ARG A 98 -2.13 33.13 10.32
C ARG A 98 -2.27 34.52 10.95
N ARG A 99 -3.03 35.44 10.34
CA ARG A 99 -3.39 36.72 10.96
C ARG A 99 -4.52 36.59 11.97
N SER A 100 -5.44 35.66 11.75
CA SER A 100 -6.62 35.46 12.60
C SER A 100 -6.34 34.57 13.82
N PHE A 101 -5.31 33.71 13.78
CA PHE A 101 -5.01 32.74 14.83
C PHE A 101 -3.51 32.71 15.16
N PRO A 102 -3.12 32.40 16.42
CA PRO A 102 -1.72 32.28 16.82
C PRO A 102 -1.10 30.97 16.29
N VAL A 103 -0.76 30.95 15.00
CA VAL A 103 -0.12 29.79 14.36
C VAL A 103 1.39 29.84 14.61
N HIS A 104 1.90 28.90 15.40
CA HIS A 104 3.32 28.81 15.76
C HIS A 104 4.17 27.97 14.79
N LEU A 105 3.54 27.32 13.81
CA LEU A 105 4.25 26.55 12.79
C LEU A 105 4.93 27.49 11.80
N GLN A 106 6.13 27.17 11.34
CA GLN A 106 6.79 27.94 10.28
C GLN A 106 6.01 27.80 8.96
N SER A 107 6.11 28.81 8.11
CA SER A 107 5.62 28.67 6.73
C SER A 107 6.65 27.84 5.96
N ASN A 108 6.18 26.81 5.26
CA ASN A 108 7.02 26.09 4.29
C ASN A 108 7.19 26.92 3.01
#